data_AF-A0A2V2DQM7-F1
#
_entry.id   AF-A0A2V2DQM7-F1
#
_cell.length_a   1.000
_cell.length_b   1.000
_cell.length_c   1.000
_cell.angle_alpha   90.00
_cell.angle_beta   90.00
_cell.angle_gamma   90.00
#
_symmetry.space_group_name_H-M   'P 1'
#
loop_
_entity.id
_entity.type
_entity.pdbx_description
1 polymer ?
#
loop_
_entity_poly.entity_id
_entity_poly.type
_entity_poly.pdbx_seq_one_letter_code
_entity_poly.pdbx_strand_id
1 'polypeptide(L)' 'QRLMEKIAQQKEPTEPVPVFEGEDMAQVKSQLVKLIVCDGMTIGSVILISGDRPTSESDEKCSRIAAGFISAQIGESI' A
#
# COMPACT_ATOMS: atom_id res chain seq x y z
N GLN A 1 -2.58 37.78 11.02
CA GLN A 1 -1.16 37.35 10.89
C GLN A 1 -0.84 36.19 11.86
N ARG A 2 -1.63 35.10 11.81
CA ARG A 2 -1.49 33.92 12.70
C ARG A 2 -1.92 32.64 11.98
N LEU A 3 -1.29 32.35 10.84
CA LEU A 3 -1.50 31.11 10.10
C LEU A 3 -0.22 30.68 9.37
N MET A 4 0.93 30.77 10.04
CA MET A 4 2.22 30.28 9.53
C MET A 4 2.88 29.26 10.47
N GLU A 5 2.18 28.85 11.52
CA GLU A 5 2.62 27.78 12.41
C GLU A 5 1.46 26.83 12.61
N LYS A 6 1.35 25.82 11.76
CA LYS A 6 0.89 24.50 12.18
C LYS A 6 1.35 23.45 11.19
N ILE A 7 2.42 22.82 11.63
CA ILE A 7 2.78 21.42 11.38
C ILE A 7 3.69 21.24 10.15
N ALA A 8 4.97 21.52 10.39
CA ALA A 8 6.03 20.65 9.91
C ALA A 8 5.68 19.20 10.28
N GLN A 9 5.11 18.44 9.33
CA GLN A 9 4.98 16.99 9.48
C GLN A 9 6.12 16.36 8.70
N GLN A 10 7.06 15.89 9.52
CA GLN A 10 8.15 14.97 9.24
C GLN A 10 8.11 14.34 7.85
N LYS A 11 9.11 14.70 7.05
CA LYS A 11 9.53 13.97 5.86
C LYS A 11 10.10 12.63 6.34
N GLU A 12 9.22 11.69 6.66
CA GLU A 12 9.58 10.28 6.75
C GLU A 12 10.22 9.86 5.42
N PRO A 13 11.20 8.92 5.42
CA PRO A 13 11.73 8.41 4.17
C PRO A 13 10.54 7.90 3.36
N THR A 14 10.28 8.52 2.20
CA THR A 14 9.21 8.14 1.29
C THR A 14 9.40 6.65 0.99
N GLU A 15 8.64 5.81 1.69
CA GLU A 15 8.54 4.39 1.37
C GLU A 15 8.21 4.29 -0.12
N PRO A 16 8.85 3.36 -0.85
CA PRO A 16 8.65 3.27 -2.29
C PRO A 16 7.15 3.11 -2.57
N VAL A 17 6.57 4.09 -3.26
CA VAL A 17 5.18 4.01 -3.70
C VAL A 17 5.15 3.10 -4.92
N PRO A 18 4.49 1.93 -4.84
CA PRO A 18 4.41 1.05 -5.99
C PRO A 18 3.53 1.72 -7.06
N VAL A 19 4.12 1.94 -8.24
CA VAL A 19 3.40 2.42 -9.42
C VAL A 19 3.00 1.20 -10.24
N PHE A 20 1.70 1.03 -10.46
CA PHE A 20 1.20 0.01 -11.37
C PHE A 20 1.27 0.56 -12.80
N GLU A 21 2.06 -0.09 -13.66
CA GLU A 21 2.19 0.27 -15.08
C GLU A 21 1.57 -0.85 -15.92
N GLY A 22 0.51 -0.57 -16.70
CA GLY A 22 0.00 -1.55 -17.67
C GLY A 22 -1.52 -1.59 -17.92
N GLU A 23 -2.38 -1.12 -17.01
CA GLU A 23 -3.80 -0.91 -17.33
C GLU A 23 -4.08 0.52 -17.77
N ASP A 24 -5.09 0.66 -18.62
CA ASP A 24 -5.76 1.93 -18.84
C ASP A 24 -6.35 2.42 -17.50
N MET A 25 -5.63 3.34 -16.85
CA MET A 25 -6.03 3.92 -15.58
C MET A 25 -7.40 4.60 -15.63
N ALA A 26 -7.94 4.90 -16.82
CA ALA A 26 -9.30 5.38 -16.99
C ALA A 26 -10.36 4.34 -16.60
N GLN A 27 -10.01 3.06 -16.59
CA GLN A 27 -10.91 1.95 -16.22
C GLN A 27 -10.79 1.55 -14.75
N VAL A 28 -9.81 2.09 -14.01
CA VAL A 28 -9.62 1.82 -12.59
C VAL A 28 -10.57 2.69 -11.77
N LYS A 29 -11.51 2.06 -11.06
CA LYS A 29 -12.42 2.75 -10.13
C LYS A 29 -11.85 2.87 -8.73
N SER A 30 -11.07 1.88 -8.30
CA SER A 30 -10.44 1.90 -6.98
C SER A 30 -9.20 1.02 -6.93
N GLN A 31 -8.30 1.39 -6.04
CA GLN A 31 -7.05 0.69 -5.79
C GLN A 31 -6.77 0.64 -4.29
N LEU A 32 -6.29 -0.50 -3.82
CA LEU A 32 -5.69 -0.66 -2.50
C LEU A 32 -4.24 -1.10 -2.66
N VAL A 33 -3.36 -0.46 -1.89
CA VAL A 33 -1.95 -0.81 -1.81
C VAL A 33 -1.64 -1.20 -0.37
N LYS A 34 -1.05 -2.38 -0.18
CA LYS A 34 -0.52 -2.82 1.11
C LYS A 34 0.93 -3.26 0.94
N LEU A 35 1.83 -2.65 1.68
CA LEU A 35 3.24 -2.98 1.64
C LEU A 35 3.50 -4.34 2.30
N ILE A 36 4.44 -5.09 1.73
CA ILE A 36 4.98 -6.30 2.31
C ILE A 36 6.24 -5.88 3.05
N VAL A 37 6.22 -5.96 4.37
CA VAL A 37 7.31 -5.55 5.25
C VAL A 37 7.89 -6.77 5.93
N CYS A 38 9.20 -7.00 5.81
CA CYS A 38 9.94 -8.05 6.50
C CYS A 38 11.10 -7.41 7.27
N ASP A 39 11.21 -7.68 8.58
CA ASP A 39 12.24 -7.10 9.46
C ASP A 39 12.40 -5.58 9.36
N GLY A 40 11.26 -4.88 9.26
CA GLY A 40 11.23 -3.41 9.12
C GLY A 40 11.64 -2.89 7.74
N MET A 41 11.92 -3.77 6.77
CA MET A 41 12.21 -3.40 5.39
C MET A 41 11.02 -3.70 4.48
N THR A 42 10.64 -2.73 3.65
CA THR A 42 9.67 -2.97 2.58
C THR A 42 10.34 -3.77 1.47
N ILE A 43 9.83 -4.97 1.22
CA ILE A 43 10.36 -5.91 0.21
C ILE A 43 9.45 -6.05 -1.02
N GLY A 44 8.24 -5.48 -0.96
CA GLY A 44 7.28 -5.51 -2.05
C GLY A 44 5.93 -4.91 -1.65
N SER A 45 4.90 -5.16 -2.47
CA SER A 45 3.53 -4.70 -2.20
C SER A 45 2.48 -5.62 -2.80
N VAL A 46 1.34 -5.74 -2.13
CA VAL A 46 0.09 -6.27 -2.68
C VAL A 46 -0.73 -5.10 -3.22
N ILE A 47 -1.07 -5.15 -4.51
CA ILE A 47 -1.94 -4.17 -5.16
C ILE A 47 -3.23 -4.87 -5.56
N LEU A 48 -4.37 -4.36 -5.07
CA LEU A 48 -5.70 -4.79 -5.49
C LEU A 48 -6.32 -3.68 -6.33
N ILE A 49 -6.69 -4.01 -7.56
CA ILE A 49 -7.27 -3.08 -8.53
C ILE A 49 -8.68 -3.55 -8.87
N SER A 50 -9.65 -2.64 -8.87
CA SER A 50 -11.02 -2.92 -9.29
C SER A 50 -11.50 -1.85 -10.26
N GLY A 51 -11.96 -2.29 -11.44
CA GLY A 51 -12.53 -1.42 -12.47
C GLY A 51 -14.06 -1.38 -12.49
N ASP A 52 -14.71 -2.30 -11.78
CA ASP A 52 -16.15 -2.49 -11.77
C ASP A 52 -16.83 -1.84 -10.57
N ARG A 53 -16.20 -1.88 -9.38
CA ARG A 53 -16.74 -1.36 -8.12
C ARG A 53 -15.70 -0.66 -7.24
N PRO A 54 -16.13 0.13 -6.24
CA PRO A 54 -15.24 0.55 -5.16
C PRO A 54 -14.79 -0.64 -4.32
N THR A 55 -13.56 -0.56 -3.80
CA THR A 55 -13.08 -1.49 -2.77
C THR A 55 -13.86 -1.33 -1.47
N SER A 56 -14.09 -2.45 -0.81
CA SER A 56 -14.79 -2.56 0.47
C SER A 56 -13.81 -2.80 1.63
N GLU A 57 -14.30 -2.74 2.86
CA GLU A 57 -13.54 -3.12 4.06
C GLU A 57 -13.03 -4.56 3.98
N SER A 58 -13.78 -5.46 3.34
CA SER A 58 -13.34 -6.85 3.12
C SER A 58 -12.12 -6.90 2.21
N ASP A 59 -12.09 -6.11 1.13
CA ASP A 59 -10.94 -6.05 0.21
C ASP A 59 -9.71 -5.47 0.92
N GLU A 60 -9.91 -4.51 1.84
CA GLU A 60 -8.84 -3.98 2.68
C GLU A 60 -8.28 -5.02 3.66
N LYS A 61 -9.16 -5.79 4.33
CA LYS A 61 -8.73 -6.87 5.23
C LYS A 61 -7.98 -7.95 4.47
N CYS A 62 -8.50 -8.38 3.32
CA CYS A 62 -7.87 -9.39 2.47
C CYS A 62 -6.48 -8.95 2.01
N SER A 63 -6.32 -7.72 1.51
CA SER A 63 -5.00 -7.22 1.08
C SER A 63 -4.00 -7.11 2.23
N ARG A 64 -4.45 -6.75 3.45
CA ARG A 64 -3.61 -6.78 4.65
C ARG A 64 -3.17 -8.19 5.04
N ILE A 65 -4.09 -9.14 5.05
CA ILE A 65 -3.80 -10.54 5.37
C ILE A 65 -2.81 -11.12 4.35
N ALA A 66 -3.01 -10.86 3.07
CA ALA A 66 -2.11 -11.30 2.01
C ALA A 66 -0.68 -10.74 2.22
N ALA A 67 -0.55 -9.44 2.48
CA ALA A 67 0.75 -8.83 2.71
C ALA A 67 1.46 -9.39 3.95
N GLY A 68 0.73 -9.61 5.04
CA GLY A 68 1.27 -10.22 6.27
C GLY A 68 1.65 -11.69 6.09
N PHE A 69 0.86 -12.48 5.35
CA PHE A 69 1.17 -13.87 5.05
C PHE A 69 2.45 -14.00 4.22
N ILE A 70 2.59 -13.18 3.17
CA ILE A 70 3.80 -13.19 2.33
C ILE A 70 5.03 -12.76 3.15
N SER A 71 4.88 -11.74 4.00
CA SER A 71 5.92 -11.32 4.94
C SER A 71 6.39 -12.48 5.82
N ALA A 72 5.46 -13.22 6.43
CA ALA A 72 5.79 -14.36 7.30
C ALA A 72 6.53 -15.48 6.55
N GLN A 73 6.08 -15.83 5.32
CA GLN A 73 6.74 -16.85 4.50
C GLN A 73 8.18 -16.49 4.14
N ILE A 74 8.46 -15.21 3.92
CA ILE A 74 9.80 -14.72 3.58
C ILE A 74 10.68 -14.65 4.83
N GLY A 75 10.13 -14.20 5.97
CA GLY A 75 10.86 -14.13 7.25
C GLY A 75 11.25 -15.50 7.82
N GLU A 76 10.46 -16.55 7.58
CA GLU A 76 10.80 -17.91 8.03
C GLU A 76 11.91 -18.60 7.18
N SER A 77 12.31 -18.01 6.05
CA SER A 77 13.28 -18.60 5.12
C SER A 77 14.73 -18.12 5.32
N ILE A 78 15.03 -17.38 6.41
CA ILE A 78 16.35 -16.79 6.71
C ILE A 78 16.98 -17.41 7.95
#